data_AF-A0A3C1BJT6-F1
#
_entry.id   AF-A0A3C1BJT6-F1
#
_cell.length_a   1.000
_cell.length_b   1.000
_cell.length_c   1.000
_cell.angle_alpha   90.00
_cell.angle_beta   90.00
_cell.angle_gamma   90.00
#
_symmetry.space_group_name_H-M   'P 1'
#
loop_
_entity.id
_entity.type
_entity.pdbx_description
1 polymer ?
#
loop_
_entity_poly.entity_id
_entity_poly.type
_entity_poly.pdbx_seq_one_letter_code
_entity_poly.pdbx_strand_id
1 'polypeptide(L)' 'MEILIFTTSVEKPEQVSEVKPLLTSVPAITGWNFDLEDCDNILRIEANDISPRYIESLLQTAGFNCRELEY' A
#
# COMPACT_ATOMS: atom_id res chain seq x y z
N MET A 1 -7.44 -13.14 -7.24
CA MET A 1 -7.59 -11.89 -6.47
C MET A 1 -7.10 -12.17 -5.09
N GLU A 2 -5.96 -11.57 -4.76
CA GLU A 2 -5.28 -11.71 -3.48
C GLU A 2 -5.38 -10.40 -2.74
N ILE A 3 -5.53 -10.51 -1.42
CA ILE A 3 -5.60 -9.36 -0.52
C ILE A 3 -4.29 -9.33 0.22
N LEU A 4 -3.49 -8.33 -0.07
CA LEU A 4 -2.21 -8.07 0.56
C LEU A 4 -2.43 -6.98 1.61
N ILE A 5 -1.97 -7.23 2.83
CA ILE A 5 -2.05 -6.27 3.93
C ILE A 5 -0.63 -5.84 4.27
N PHE A 6 -0.43 -4.52 4.38
CA PHE A 6 0.85 -3.92 4.68
C PHE A 6 0.71 -2.97 5.87
N THR A 7 1.76 -2.87 6.68
CA THR A 7 1.95 -1.67 7.50
C THR A 7 2.64 -0.61 6.67
N THR A 8 2.23 0.64 6.84
CA THR A 8 2.83 1.77 6.15
C THR A 8 3.12 2.92 7.11
N SER A 9 4.04 3.81 6.75
CA SER A 9 4.25 5.08 7.48
C SER A 9 3.37 6.22 6.95
N VAL A 10 2.31 5.89 6.20
CA VAL A 10 1.34 6.84 5.67
C VAL A 10 0.25 7.05 6.72
N GLU A 11 0.22 8.23 7.32
CA GLU A 11 -0.69 8.55 8.44
C GLU A 11 -1.61 9.72 8.08
N LYS A 12 -1.26 10.49 7.05
CA LYS A 12 -1.97 11.71 6.65
C LYS A 12 -2.59 11.59 5.27
N PRO A 13 -3.74 12.23 5.03
CA PRO A 13 -4.38 12.25 3.71
C PRO A 13 -3.51 12.92 2.63
N GLU A 14 -2.62 13.83 3.02
CA GLU A 14 -1.63 14.44 2.11
C GLU A 14 -0.66 13.39 1.57
N GLN A 15 -0.15 12.50 2.42
CA GLN A 15 0.74 11.40 2.04
C GLN A 15 0.02 10.36 1.20
N VAL A 16 -1.25 10.06 1.51
CA VAL A 16 -2.11 9.19 0.67
C VAL A 16 -2.22 9.75 -0.74
N SER A 17 -2.31 11.07 -0.90
CA SER A 17 -2.38 11.70 -2.22
C SER A 17 -1.09 11.53 -3.04
N GLU A 18 0.06 11.39 -2.38
CA GLU A 18 1.34 11.08 -3.04
C GLU A 18 1.47 9.60 -3.41
N VAL A 19 0.98 8.69 -2.56
CA VAL A 19 1.07 7.23 -2.80
C VAL A 19 -0.01 6.74 -3.76
N LYS A 20 -1.18 7.37 -3.77
CA LYS A 20 -2.31 7.07 -4.67
C LYS A 20 -1.90 6.90 -6.15
N PRO A 21 -1.22 7.87 -6.81
CA PRO A 21 -0.83 7.71 -8.20
C PRO A 21 0.16 6.56 -8.43
N LEU A 22 0.99 6.22 -7.44
CA LEU A 22 1.90 5.08 -7.53
C LEU A 22 1.12 3.77 -7.57
N LEU A 23 0.17 3.59 -6.65
CA LEU A 23 -0.69 2.40 -6.62
C LEU A 23 -1.58 2.32 -7.86
N THR A 24 -2.18 3.43 -8.28
CA THR A 24 -3.01 3.48 -9.50
C THR A 24 -2.21 3.25 -10.79
N SER A 25 -0.90 3.50 -10.79
CA SER A 25 -0.04 3.20 -11.94
C SER A 25 0.24 1.70 -12.09
N VAL A 26 -0.11 0.87 -11.10
CA VAL A 26 0.10 -0.56 -11.15
C VAL A 26 -1.17 -1.25 -11.66
N PRO A 27 -1.17 -1.79 -12.90
CA PRO A 27 -2.36 -2.37 -13.51
C PRO A 27 -2.85 -3.65 -12.81
N ALA A 28 -1.97 -4.32 -12.06
CA ALA A 28 -2.32 -5.50 -11.28
C ALA A 28 -3.14 -5.17 -10.02
N ILE A 29 -3.10 -3.91 -9.55
CA ILE A 29 -3.87 -3.46 -8.39
C ILE A 29 -5.28 -3.13 -8.84
N THR A 30 -6.25 -3.89 -8.34
CA THR A 30 -7.68 -3.70 -8.59
C THR A 30 -8.35 -2.80 -7.57
N GLY A 31 -7.79 -2.72 -6.36
CA GLY A 31 -8.31 -1.89 -5.27
C GLY A 31 -7.25 -1.66 -4.20
N TRP A 32 -7.37 -0.57 -3.45
CA TRP A 32 -6.54 -0.32 -2.28
C TRP A 32 -7.30 0.56 -1.29
N ASN A 33 -6.98 0.41 0.00
CA ASN A 33 -7.57 1.18 1.08
C ASN A 33 -6.50 1.49 2.13
N PHE A 34 -6.43 2.75 2.56
CA PHE A 34 -5.63 3.14 3.72
C PHE A 34 -6.55 3.25 4.92
N ASP A 35 -6.17 2.56 6.00
CA ASP A 35 -6.79 2.73 7.29
C ASP A 35 -6.04 3.84 8.05
N LEU A 36 -6.62 5.05 8.02
CA LEU A 36 -6.11 6.23 8.73
C LEU A 36 -6.80 6.42 10.09
N GLU A 37 -7.80 5.61 10.40
CA GLU A 37 -8.53 5.67 11.67
C GLU A 37 -7.81 4.85 12.75
N ASP A 38 -7.11 3.79 12.35
CA ASP A 38 -6.24 3.00 13.21
C ASP A 38 -4.82 3.58 13.31
N CYS A 39 -4.28 3.64 14.53
CA CYS A 39 -2.88 4.03 14.80
C CYS A 39 -1.86 3.09 14.12
N ASP A 40 -2.30 1.95 13.60
CA ASP A 40 -1.47 0.93 12.98
C ASP A 40 -1.10 1.24 11.52
N ASN A 41 -1.68 2.30 10.92
CA ASN A 41 -1.37 2.77 9.57
C ASN A 41 -1.37 1.62 8.56
N ILE A 42 -2.52 0.98 8.38
CA ILE A 42 -2.66 -0.23 7.57
C ILE A 42 -3.00 0.13 6.13
N LEU A 43 -2.28 -0.47 5.18
CA LEU A 43 -2.58 -0.41 3.75
C LEU A 43 -3.06 -1.78 3.28
N ARG A 44 -4.31 -1.84 2.84
CA ARG A 44 -4.89 -3.03 2.21
C ARG A 44 -4.87 -2.86 0.70
N ILE A 45 -4.33 -3.84 -0.01
CA ILE A 45 -4.26 -3.86 -1.47
C ILE A 45 -4.96 -5.11 -1.98
N GLU A 46 -5.86 -4.92 -2.92
CA GLU A 46 -6.50 -5.98 -3.69
C GLU A 46 -5.83 -6.00 -5.06
N ALA A 47 -5.14 -7.09 -5.38
CA ALA A 47 -4.41 -7.22 -6.63
C ALA A 47 -4.47 -8.66 -7.16
N ASN A 48 -4.04 -8.84 -8.41
CA ASN A 48 -3.93 -10.16 -9.04
C ASN A 48 -2.51 -10.35 -9.58
N ASP A 49 -1.88 -11.47 -9.23
CA ASP A 49 -0.59 -11.87 -9.80
C ASP A 49 0.52 -10.82 -9.54
N ILE A 50 0.54 -10.23 -8.34
CA ILE A 50 1.55 -9.25 -7.95
C ILE A 50 2.31 -9.70 -6.71
N SER A 51 3.63 -9.52 -6.74
CA SER A 51 4.46 -9.78 -5.57
C SER A 51 4.32 -8.64 -4.54
N PRO A 52 4.08 -8.94 -3.26
CA PRO A 52 4.02 -7.94 -2.19
C PRO A 52 5.32 -7.12 -2.08
N ARG A 53 6.48 -7.74 -2.33
CA ARG A 53 7.78 -7.06 -2.40
C ARG A 53 7.86 -5.92 -3.41
N TYR A 54 7.10 -6.01 -4.50
CA TYR A 54 7.02 -4.95 -5.49
C TYR A 54 6.34 -3.71 -4.90
N ILE A 55 5.23 -3.91 -4.17
CA ILE A 55 4.53 -2.84 -3.45
C ILE A 55 5.44 -2.22 -2.38
N GLU A 56 6.12 -3.05 -1.58
CA GLU A 56 7.05 -2.57 -0.55
C GLU A 56 8.13 -1.65 -1.16
N SER A 57 8.74 -2.09 -2.26
CA SER A 57 9.76 -1.33 -2.97
C SER A 57 9.19 -0.03 -3.56
N LEU A 58 7.98 -0.08 -4.13
CA LEU A 58 7.31 1.08 -4.71
C LEU A 58 7.10 2.18 -3.66
N LEU A 59 6.57 1.83 -2.49
CA LEU A 59 6.38 2.80 -1.40
C LEU A 59 7.72 3.29 -0.83
N GLN A 60 8.72 2.41 -0.67
CA GLN A 60 10.07 2.81 -0.25
C GLN A 60 10.72 3.80 -1.21
N THR A 61 10.53 3.64 -2.53
CA THR A 61 11.07 4.59 -3.52
C THR A 61 10.42 5.97 -3.43
N ALA A 62 9.20 6.04 -2.90
CA ALA A 62 8.49 7.29 -2.63
C ALA A 62 8.82 7.88 -1.24
N GLY A 63 9.67 7.22 -0.45
CA GLY A 63 10.07 7.66 0.89
C GLY A 63 9.15 7.19 2.01
N PHE A 64 8.26 6.23 1.74
CA PHE A 64 7.37 5.64 2.74
C PHE A 64 7.86 4.25 3.14
N ASN A 65 7.84 3.95 4.44
CA ASN A 65 8.05 2.58 4.89
C ASN A 65 6.80 1.79 4.58
N CYS A 66 6.97 0.62 3.97
CA CYS A 66 5.90 -0.32 3.68
C CYS A 66 6.44 -1.71 3.96
N ARG A 67 5.68 -2.52 4.71
CA ARG A 67 6.05 -3.89 5.03
C ARG A 67 4.85 -4.79 5.00
N GLU A 68 4.97 -5.93 4.31
CA GLU A 68 3.90 -6.93 4.30
C GLU A 68 3.65 -7.50 5.70
N LEU A 69 2.37 -7.64 6.05
CA LEU A 69 1.91 -8.36 7.23
C LEU A 69 1.49 -9.78 6.83
N GLU A 70 2.35 -10.74 7.13
CA GLU A 70 2.03 -12.16 7.05
C GLU A 70 1.22 -12.56 8.29
N TYR A 71 -0.03 -12.99 8.12
CA TYR A 71 -0.91 -13.51 9.18
C TYR A 71 -1.17 -15.00 9.01
#